data_AF-A0A958SST1-F1
#
_entry.id   AF-A0A958SST1-F1
#
_cell.length_a   1.000
_cell.length_b   1.000
_cell.length_c   1.000
_cell.angle_alpha   90.00
_cell.angle_beta   90.00
_cell.angle_gamma   90.00
#
_symmetry.space_group_name_H-M   'P 1'
#
loop_
_entity.id
_entity.type
_entity.pdbx_description
1 polymer ?
#
loop_
_entity_poly.entity_id
_entity_poly.type
_entity_poly.pdbx_seq_one_letter_code
_entity_poly.pdbx_strand_id
1 'polypeptide(L)'
;YGPKMRELPFSIKLNDFIADRYPGTEKSYSSFESKVTVLDPQEGDFDYHIYMNHILNHKGYRFFQSSFHPDEKGTILSVNHDFWGTWITYIGYFLLFGGLLSIIFLPNTRFADLRKMLKKVKEKKEKLLVVALLCFGLSGFSQDHQHSGPAFNDLTKAQIDSILKANITPTSHTDKFGHLVIQDLGGRMMPVNTYASEMLRKLSKDDNYEGLDANQVFLSMQESPLLWYKVPIIYLKAKKSDTIRHIIGVKESEEFASLIDFFEPNGQYKLGPYLEDAYKSGVPNAYQKELMEADQKVNLLYSTIDGRTLKIFPVPEDENNTWISTVEYNEQGYKNKIQDSLYRNYIQNGFSAYLTILNNAKQSGDYSKAEEMFDSFYKIQHKYGTDVMPSDKRVE
;
A
#
# COMPACT_ATOMS: atom_id res chain seq x y z
N TYR A 1 2.03 -26.46 34.68
CA TYR A 1 2.66 -26.76 33.38
C TYR A 1 3.59 -25.63 33.05
N GLY A 2 4.89 -25.91 32.90
CA GLY A 2 5.92 -24.93 32.57
C GLY A 2 6.71 -25.36 31.33
N PRO A 3 7.57 -24.48 30.79
CA PRO A 3 8.37 -24.80 29.62
C PRO A 3 9.31 -25.97 29.92
N LYS A 4 9.27 -27.02 29.10
CA LYS A 4 10.21 -28.15 29.17
C LYS A 4 11.35 -27.88 28.19
N MET A 5 12.54 -27.65 28.72
CA MET A 5 13.78 -27.56 27.93
C MET A 5 14.01 -28.88 27.19
N ARG A 6 14.33 -28.80 25.91
CA ARG A 6 14.72 -29.94 25.07
C ARG A 6 15.96 -29.54 24.29
N GLU A 7 16.94 -30.41 24.27
CA GLU A 7 18.14 -30.23 23.46
C GLU A 7 17.87 -30.65 22.01
N LEU A 8 18.49 -29.94 21.08
CA LEU A 8 18.45 -30.24 19.66
C LEU A 8 19.64 -31.16 19.30
N PRO A 9 19.48 -32.06 18.32
CA PRO A 9 20.58 -32.95 17.89
C PRO A 9 21.63 -32.26 17.00
N PHE A 10 21.50 -30.95 16.78
CA PHE A 10 22.40 -30.09 16.01
C PHE A 10 22.38 -28.67 16.61
N SER A 11 23.30 -27.81 16.20
CA SER A 11 23.36 -26.41 16.65
C SER A 11 23.04 -25.45 15.51
N ILE A 12 22.55 -24.26 15.85
CA ILE A 12 22.31 -23.18 14.89
C ILE A 12 23.13 -21.99 15.34
N LYS A 13 23.92 -21.45 14.43
CA LYS A 13 24.67 -20.20 14.62
C LYS A 13 24.01 -19.10 13.81
N LEU A 14 23.71 -17.97 14.45
CA LEU A 14 23.32 -16.74 13.75
C LEU A 14 24.58 -16.10 13.15
N ASN A 15 24.60 -15.92 11.84
CA ASN A 15 25.66 -15.20 11.15
C ASN A 15 25.33 -13.72 11.02
N ASP A 16 24.08 -13.41 10.63
CA ASP A 16 23.63 -12.04 10.41
C ASP A 16 22.12 -11.93 10.56
N PHE A 17 21.66 -10.76 11.03
CA PHE A 17 20.24 -10.42 11.15
C PHE A 17 19.97 -9.14 10.37
N ILE A 18 18.97 -9.19 9.49
CA ILE A 18 18.61 -8.08 8.60
C ILE A 18 17.17 -7.70 8.88
N ALA A 19 16.89 -6.42 9.11
CA ALA A 19 15.54 -5.92 9.31
C ALA A 19 15.31 -4.67 8.46
N ASP A 20 14.42 -4.79 7.48
CA ASP A 20 14.04 -3.65 6.64
C ASP A 20 12.98 -2.82 7.34
N ARG A 21 13.02 -1.50 7.13
CA ARG A 21 12.10 -0.53 7.74
C ARG A 21 11.24 0.14 6.68
N TYR A 22 10.04 0.55 7.06
CA TYR A 22 9.23 1.42 6.19
C TYR A 22 9.92 2.78 6.02
N PRO A 23 9.92 3.37 4.81
CA PRO A 23 10.57 4.65 4.55
C PRO A 23 10.11 5.75 5.52
N GLY A 24 11.07 6.50 6.06
CA GLY A 24 10.80 7.61 6.99
C GLY A 24 10.49 7.19 8.43
N THR A 25 10.62 5.91 8.78
CA THR A 25 10.39 5.41 10.15
C THR A 25 11.60 4.68 10.70
N GLU A 26 11.92 4.90 11.97
CA GLU A 26 12.98 4.15 12.67
C GLU A 26 12.44 2.90 13.38
N LYS A 27 11.13 2.86 13.65
CA LYS A 27 10.49 1.87 14.54
C LYS A 27 9.46 0.95 13.85
N SER A 28 9.19 1.14 12.55
CA SER A 28 8.27 0.28 11.80
C SER A 28 9.06 -0.61 10.85
N TYR A 29 8.99 -1.92 11.09
CA TYR A 29 9.72 -2.93 10.32
C TYR A 29 8.83 -3.53 9.23
N SER A 30 9.35 -3.63 8.00
CA SER A 30 8.64 -4.23 6.85
C SER A 30 8.95 -5.72 6.70
N SER A 31 10.17 -6.14 7.00
CA SER A 31 10.62 -7.53 6.94
C SER A 31 11.73 -7.74 7.97
N PHE A 32 11.97 -9.00 8.32
CA PHE A 32 13.11 -9.38 9.13
C PHE A 32 13.57 -10.79 8.73
N GLU A 33 14.89 -10.95 8.64
CA GLU A 33 15.54 -12.09 8.02
C GLU A 33 16.75 -12.50 8.87
N SER A 34 17.09 -13.79 8.86
CA SER A 34 18.20 -14.35 9.62
C SER A 34 19.02 -15.28 8.75
N LYS A 35 20.30 -14.94 8.57
CA LYS A 35 21.29 -15.82 7.95
C LYS A 35 21.90 -16.69 9.03
N VAL A 36 21.76 -17.99 8.89
CA VAL A 36 22.22 -18.96 9.89
C VAL A 36 23.10 -20.03 9.28
N THR A 37 24.02 -20.58 10.07
CA THR A 37 24.70 -21.84 9.74
C THR A 37 24.13 -22.93 10.62
N VAL A 38 23.67 -24.01 10.00
CA VAL A 38 23.31 -25.24 10.69
C VAL A 38 24.57 -26.06 10.87
N LEU A 39 24.91 -26.33 12.14
CA LEU A 39 26.08 -27.12 12.52
C LEU A 39 25.61 -28.53 12.89
N ASP A 40 25.78 -29.49 11.97
CA ASP A 40 25.33 -30.86 12.13
C ASP A 40 26.51 -31.85 12.07
N PRO A 41 26.83 -32.54 13.19
CA PRO A 41 27.94 -33.49 13.22
C PRO A 41 27.82 -34.69 12.28
N GLN A 42 26.62 -35.01 11.78
CA GLN A 42 26.35 -36.20 10.97
C GLN A 42 26.17 -35.89 9.47
N GLU A 43 25.48 -34.80 9.13
CA GLU A 43 25.16 -34.45 7.74
C GLU A 43 26.05 -33.34 7.16
N GLY A 44 26.90 -32.74 8.01
CA GLY A 44 27.77 -31.64 7.64
C GLY A 44 27.10 -30.27 7.81
N ASP A 45 27.95 -29.25 7.89
CA ASP A 45 27.51 -27.89 8.14
C ASP A 45 27.07 -27.22 6.83
N PHE A 46 25.99 -26.43 6.90
CA PHE A 46 25.51 -25.67 5.75
C PHE A 46 24.89 -24.34 6.16
N ASP A 47 24.99 -23.36 5.26
CA ASP A 47 24.36 -22.06 5.43
C ASP A 47 22.93 -22.08 4.93
N TYR A 48 22.05 -21.39 5.66
CA TYR A 48 20.65 -21.26 5.32
C TYR A 48 20.14 -19.85 5.62
N HIS A 49 19.16 -19.41 4.84
CA HIS A 49 18.54 -18.11 4.99
C HIS A 49 17.08 -18.26 5.42
N ILE A 50 16.76 -17.84 6.64
CA ILE A 50 15.41 -17.91 7.22
C ILE A 50 14.77 -16.52 7.13
N TYR A 51 13.64 -16.43 6.43
CA TYR A 51 12.88 -15.19 6.26
C TYR A 51 11.39 -15.51 6.07
N MET A 52 10.54 -14.49 5.89
CA MET A 52 9.10 -14.71 5.75
C MET A 52 8.77 -15.73 4.64
N ASN A 53 7.96 -16.73 5.00
CA ASN A 53 7.56 -17.86 4.15
C ASN A 53 8.69 -18.81 3.70
N HIS A 54 9.93 -18.62 4.15
CA HIS A 54 11.07 -19.50 3.90
C HIS A 54 11.64 -20.02 5.20
N ILE A 55 11.24 -21.24 5.54
CA ILE A 55 11.55 -21.89 6.82
C ILE A 55 12.74 -22.83 6.66
N LEU A 56 13.57 -22.93 7.70
CA LEU A 56 14.59 -23.97 7.76
C LEU A 56 13.91 -25.28 8.20
N ASN A 57 14.04 -26.33 7.41
CA ASN A 57 13.56 -27.66 7.75
C ASN A 57 14.73 -28.64 7.79
N HIS A 58 15.07 -29.11 9.00
CA HIS A 58 16.20 -30.00 9.21
C HIS A 58 15.86 -31.09 10.24
N LYS A 59 16.09 -32.36 9.91
CA LYS A 59 15.79 -33.52 10.78
C LYS A 59 14.37 -33.52 11.39
N GLY A 60 13.38 -33.01 10.64
CA GLY A 60 11.98 -32.90 11.09
C GLY A 60 11.68 -31.70 12.00
N TYR A 61 12.69 -30.87 12.32
CA TYR A 61 12.54 -29.59 13.00
C TYR A 61 12.37 -28.48 11.98
N ARG A 62 11.33 -27.68 12.16
CA ARG A 62 11.05 -26.49 11.36
C ARG A 62 11.30 -25.24 12.19
N PHE A 63 12.20 -24.39 11.72
CA PHE A 63 12.52 -23.11 12.34
C PHE A 63 11.87 -21.99 11.56
N PHE A 64 11.12 -21.17 12.28
CA PHE A 64 10.44 -20.00 11.77
C PHE A 64 11.08 -18.77 12.40
N GLN A 65 11.35 -17.77 11.59
CA GLN A 65 11.71 -16.45 12.11
C GLN A 65 10.51 -15.89 12.86
N SER A 66 10.63 -15.71 14.18
CA SER A 66 9.51 -15.31 15.04
C SER A 66 9.67 -13.92 15.64
N SER A 67 10.86 -13.54 16.06
CA SER A 67 11.13 -12.21 16.64
C SER A 67 12.64 -11.94 16.64
N PHE A 68 13.07 -10.85 17.26
CA PHE A 68 14.46 -10.45 17.36
C PHE A 68 14.72 -9.64 18.64
N HIS A 69 15.99 -9.54 19.03
CA HIS A 69 16.38 -8.81 20.23
C HIS A 69 16.33 -7.29 20.01
N PRO A 70 16.04 -6.48 21.06
CA PRO A 70 15.95 -5.02 20.93
C PRO A 70 17.20 -4.31 20.42
N ASP A 71 18.37 -4.93 20.54
CA ASP A 71 19.65 -4.42 20.08
C ASP A 71 19.97 -4.82 18.62
N GLU A 72 19.04 -5.47 17.92
CA GLU A 72 19.16 -5.96 16.54
C GLU A 72 20.32 -6.95 16.33
N LYS A 73 20.90 -7.50 17.41
CA LYS A 73 22.05 -8.41 17.36
C LYS A 73 21.69 -9.88 17.54
N GLY A 74 20.41 -10.18 17.71
CA GLY A 74 19.94 -11.53 17.99
C GLY A 74 18.60 -11.81 17.34
N THR A 75 18.40 -13.07 16.97
CA THR A 75 17.14 -13.57 16.41
C THR A 75 16.45 -14.52 17.37
N ILE A 76 15.12 -14.54 17.34
CA ILE A 76 14.30 -15.49 18.07
C ILE A 76 13.61 -16.38 17.04
N LEU A 77 13.99 -17.65 17.00
CA LEU A 77 13.41 -18.66 16.14
C LEU A 77 12.34 -19.47 16.89
N SER A 78 11.17 -19.61 16.30
CA SER A 78 10.16 -20.56 16.76
C SER A 78 10.44 -21.93 16.15
N VAL A 79 10.43 -22.97 16.99
CA VAL A 79 10.80 -24.33 16.58
C VAL A 79 9.59 -25.25 16.69
N ASN A 80 9.28 -25.97 15.61
CA ASN A 80 8.23 -26.98 15.60
C ASN A 80 8.79 -28.33 15.13
N HIS A 81 8.52 -29.39 15.89
CA HIS A 81 8.86 -30.77 15.55
C HIS A 81 7.60 -31.64 15.58
N ASP A 82 6.80 -31.53 14.51
CA ASP A 82 5.53 -32.23 14.36
C ASP A 82 5.37 -32.75 12.93
N PHE A 83 5.91 -33.93 12.68
CA PHE A 83 5.83 -34.59 11.39
C PHE A 83 4.40 -35.05 11.09
N TRP A 84 3.79 -35.82 12.01
CA TRP A 84 2.47 -36.44 11.80
C TRP A 84 1.33 -35.43 11.81
N GLY A 85 1.32 -34.46 12.72
CA GLY A 85 0.27 -33.45 12.77
C GLY A 85 0.27 -32.57 11.53
N THR A 86 1.44 -32.31 10.94
CA THR A 86 1.53 -31.64 9.63
C THR A 86 0.83 -32.47 8.55
N TRP A 87 1.16 -33.76 8.42
CA TRP A 87 0.51 -34.62 7.42
C TRP A 87 -1.00 -34.72 7.60
N ILE A 88 -1.46 -34.91 8.84
CA ILE A 88 -2.90 -34.98 9.15
C ILE A 88 -3.61 -33.68 8.76
N THR A 89 -3.02 -32.52 9.08
CA THR A 89 -3.60 -31.21 8.75
C THR A 89 -3.69 -31.00 7.25
N TYR A 90 -2.64 -31.36 6.51
CA TYR A 90 -2.59 -31.21 5.05
C TYR A 90 -3.59 -32.14 4.35
N ILE A 91 -3.74 -33.38 4.82
CA ILE A 91 -4.79 -34.30 4.35
C ILE A 91 -6.17 -33.71 4.64
N GLY A 92 -6.39 -33.13 5.83
CA GLY A 92 -7.64 -32.46 6.19
C GLY A 92 -7.96 -31.28 5.26
N TYR A 93 -6.99 -30.41 4.98
CA TYR A 93 -7.16 -29.31 4.03
C TYR A 93 -7.45 -29.79 2.61
N PHE A 94 -6.77 -30.86 2.17
CA PHE A 94 -7.04 -31.48 0.87
C PHE A 94 -8.48 -32.01 0.78
N LEU A 95 -8.96 -32.70 1.82
CA LEU A 95 -10.34 -33.18 1.90
C LEU A 95 -11.37 -32.04 1.96
N LEU A 96 -11.09 -30.97 2.72
CA LEU A 96 -11.95 -29.79 2.80
C LEU A 96 -12.05 -29.10 1.43
N PHE A 97 -10.92 -28.88 0.77
CA PHE A 97 -10.87 -28.31 -0.57
C PHE A 97 -11.63 -29.18 -1.58
N GLY A 98 -11.41 -30.50 -1.54
CA GLY A 98 -12.17 -31.46 -2.34
C GLY A 98 -13.69 -31.40 -2.08
N GLY A 99 -14.10 -31.25 -0.82
CA GLY A 99 -15.49 -31.06 -0.43
C GLY A 99 -16.08 -29.76 -0.96
N LEU A 100 -15.37 -28.64 -0.82
CA LEU A 100 -15.78 -27.33 -1.34
C LEU A 100 -15.92 -27.33 -2.86
N LEU A 101 -14.97 -27.95 -3.57
CA LEU A 101 -15.07 -28.13 -5.02
C LEU A 101 -16.27 -29.00 -5.40
N SER A 102 -16.49 -30.11 -4.68
CA SER A 102 -17.60 -31.03 -4.94
C SER A 102 -18.96 -30.34 -4.80
N ILE A 103 -19.11 -29.41 -3.86
CA ILE A 103 -20.35 -28.63 -3.64
C ILE A 103 -20.76 -27.82 -4.88
N ILE A 104 -19.80 -27.40 -5.72
CA ILE A 104 -20.08 -26.64 -6.95
C ILE A 104 -20.76 -27.53 -8.01
N PHE A 105 -20.45 -28.83 -8.05
CA PHE A 105 -20.96 -29.76 -9.05
C PHE A 105 -22.18 -30.56 -8.60
N LEU A 106 -22.53 -30.52 -7.31
CA LEU A 106 -23.69 -31.22 -6.78
C LEU A 106 -25.01 -30.50 -7.15
N PRO A 107 -26.02 -31.23 -7.65
CA PRO A 107 -27.24 -30.64 -8.22
C PRO A 107 -28.19 -30.00 -7.19
N ASN A 108 -28.09 -30.39 -5.91
CA ASN A 108 -28.99 -29.95 -4.83
C ASN A 108 -28.32 -28.97 -3.86
N THR A 109 -27.41 -28.11 -4.34
CA THR A 109 -26.71 -27.13 -3.50
C THR A 109 -27.18 -25.70 -3.79
N ARG A 110 -27.03 -24.80 -2.80
CA ARG A 110 -27.33 -23.37 -2.95
C ARG A 110 -26.55 -22.72 -4.11
N PHE A 111 -25.40 -23.27 -4.50
CA PHE A 111 -24.64 -22.83 -5.67
C PHE A 111 -25.33 -23.19 -6.99
N ALA A 112 -26.01 -24.34 -7.08
CA ALA A 112 -26.85 -24.69 -8.23
C ALA A 112 -28.04 -23.74 -8.36
N ASP A 113 -28.65 -23.35 -7.24
CA ASP A 113 -29.72 -22.34 -7.23
C ASP A 113 -29.21 -20.94 -7.57
N LEU A 114 -28.04 -20.55 -7.04
CA LEU A 114 -27.37 -19.31 -7.41
C LEU A 114 -27.05 -19.29 -8.91
N ARG A 115 -26.58 -20.39 -9.50
CA ARG A 115 -26.33 -20.51 -10.95
C ARG A 115 -27.61 -20.32 -11.77
N LYS A 116 -28.73 -20.89 -11.32
CA LYS A 116 -30.06 -20.67 -11.94
C LYS A 116 -30.50 -19.20 -11.81
N MET A 117 -30.31 -18.57 -10.65
CA MET A 117 -30.63 -17.16 -10.43
C MET A 117 -29.74 -16.23 -11.25
N LEU A 118 -28.43 -16.50 -11.34
CA LEU A 118 -27.49 -15.74 -12.16
C LEU A 118 -27.84 -15.82 -13.65
N LYS A 119 -28.30 -17.00 -14.13
CA LYS A 119 -28.81 -17.15 -15.49
C LYS A 119 -30.08 -16.30 -15.72
N LYS A 120 -31.02 -16.31 -14.77
CA LYS A 120 -32.22 -15.45 -14.79
C LYS A 120 -31.91 -13.94 -14.72
N VAL A 121 -30.85 -13.55 -14.01
CA VAL A 121 -30.40 -12.14 -13.91
C VAL A 121 -29.66 -11.71 -15.18
N LYS A 122 -28.85 -12.59 -15.78
CA LYS A 122 -28.18 -12.35 -17.06
C LYS A 122 -29.20 -12.15 -18.20
N GLU A 123 -30.30 -12.90 -18.18
CA GLU A 123 -31.45 -12.73 -19.10
C GLU A 123 -32.24 -11.42 -18.86
N LYS A 124 -32.17 -10.81 -17.68
CA LYS A 124 -32.83 -9.53 -17.34
C LYS A 124 -31.94 -8.29 -17.55
N LYS A 125 -30.62 -8.46 -17.77
CA LYS A 125 -29.65 -7.36 -17.91
C LYS A 125 -29.80 -6.53 -19.19
N GLU A 126 -30.53 -6.99 -20.21
CA GLU A 126 -30.82 -6.17 -21.39
C GLU A 126 -31.84 -5.03 -21.15
N LYS A 127 -32.54 -5.01 -20.00
CA LYS A 127 -33.60 -4.01 -19.75
C LYS A 127 -33.34 -3.03 -18.61
N LEU A 128 -32.21 -3.13 -17.90
CA LEU A 128 -31.93 -2.28 -16.72
C LEU A 128 -30.99 -1.09 -17.00
N LEU A 129 -30.35 -1.06 -18.17
CA LEU A 129 -29.42 0.00 -18.57
C LEU A 129 -30.10 1.33 -18.94
N VAL A 130 -31.43 1.35 -19.11
CA VAL A 130 -32.20 2.53 -19.53
C VAL A 130 -32.72 3.35 -18.33
N VAL A 131 -32.76 2.79 -17.12
CA VAL A 131 -33.33 3.47 -15.93
C VAL A 131 -32.28 4.27 -15.14
N ALA A 132 -31.00 3.94 -15.27
CA ALA A 132 -29.91 4.67 -14.61
C ALA A 132 -29.55 6.01 -15.31
N LEU A 133 -30.04 6.26 -16.53
CA LEU A 133 -29.74 7.46 -17.32
C LEU A 133 -30.72 8.62 -17.10
N LEU A 134 -31.72 8.45 -16.22
CA LEU A 134 -32.84 9.40 -16.05
C LEU A 134 -32.85 10.17 -14.71
N CYS A 135 -31.79 10.07 -13.90
CA CYS A 135 -31.72 10.73 -12.58
C CYS A 135 -30.64 11.81 -12.43
N PHE A 136 -30.00 12.29 -13.51
CA PHE A 136 -28.97 13.34 -13.43
C PHE A 136 -29.34 14.71 -14.03
N GLY A 137 -30.63 14.95 -14.29
CA GLY A 137 -31.10 16.29 -14.62
C GLY A 137 -31.68 16.98 -13.39
N LEU A 138 -30.97 18.00 -12.88
CA LEU A 138 -31.44 19.19 -12.14
C LEU A 138 -30.58 19.52 -10.90
N SER A 139 -29.73 20.53 -11.02
CA SER A 139 -29.40 21.49 -9.96
C SER A 139 -28.85 22.77 -10.58
N GLY A 140 -29.60 23.86 -10.43
CA GLY A 140 -29.30 25.19 -10.95
C GLY A 140 -28.43 26.04 -10.01
N PHE A 141 -27.89 27.10 -10.60
CA PHE A 141 -27.00 28.09 -10.01
C PHE A 141 -27.59 28.84 -8.80
N SER A 142 -26.72 29.20 -7.85
CA SER A 142 -26.85 30.45 -7.10
C SER A 142 -25.46 31.01 -6.79
N GLN A 143 -25.29 32.32 -6.98
CA GLN A 143 -24.12 33.10 -6.57
C GLN A 143 -24.23 33.45 -5.09
N ASP A 144 -23.10 33.49 -4.39
CA ASP A 144 -22.86 34.56 -3.41
C ASP A 144 -21.35 34.86 -3.31
N HIS A 145 -21.01 36.14 -3.27
CA HIS A 145 -19.67 36.65 -2.98
C HIS A 145 -19.61 36.96 -1.48
N GLN A 146 -18.54 36.61 -0.75
CA GLN A 146 -17.60 37.59 -0.14
C GLN A 146 -16.48 36.93 0.69
N HIS A 147 -15.47 37.76 0.95
CA HIS A 147 -14.07 37.52 1.30
C HIS A 147 -13.74 36.93 2.69
N SER A 148 -12.42 36.72 2.85
CA SER A 148 -11.59 36.45 4.04
C SER A 148 -11.49 34.99 4.48
N GLY A 149 -10.49 34.31 3.91
CA GLY A 149 -10.14 32.93 4.25
C GLY A 149 -9.54 32.84 5.66
N PRO A 150 -9.95 31.84 6.47
CA PRO A 150 -9.26 31.50 7.70
C PRO A 150 -7.85 30.97 7.40
N ALA A 151 -6.97 31.02 8.40
CA ALA A 151 -5.71 30.31 8.35
C ALA A 151 -5.96 28.82 8.05
N PHE A 152 -5.04 28.17 7.33
CA PHE A 152 -5.13 26.76 6.90
C PHE A 152 -5.53 25.80 8.04
N ASN A 153 -5.26 26.16 9.30
CA ASN A 153 -5.58 25.37 10.48
C ASN A 153 -7.08 25.26 10.82
N ASP A 154 -7.97 26.10 10.30
CA ASP A 154 -9.39 26.11 10.70
C ASP A 154 -10.38 25.57 9.64
N LEU A 155 -9.88 25.02 8.54
CA LEU A 155 -10.75 24.47 7.49
C LEU A 155 -11.48 23.20 7.95
N THR A 156 -12.80 23.20 7.79
CA THR A 156 -13.67 22.03 8.04
C THR A 156 -13.63 21.03 6.89
N LYS A 157 -14.03 19.76 7.13
CA LYS A 157 -14.13 18.72 6.08
C LYS A 157 -14.95 19.20 4.87
N ALA A 158 -16.11 19.81 5.09
CA ALA A 158 -16.97 20.29 4.02
C ALA A 158 -16.31 21.38 3.16
N GLN A 159 -15.52 22.26 3.77
CA GLN A 159 -14.75 23.27 3.05
C GLN A 159 -13.62 22.63 2.22
N ILE A 160 -12.91 21.66 2.81
CA ILE A 160 -11.86 20.92 2.09
C ILE A 160 -12.46 20.16 0.90
N ASP A 161 -13.54 19.42 1.10
CA ASP A 161 -14.21 18.65 0.03
C ASP A 161 -14.73 19.58 -1.08
N SER A 162 -15.23 20.77 -0.73
CA SER A 162 -15.65 21.79 -1.71
C SER A 162 -14.46 22.29 -2.53
N ILE A 163 -13.32 22.60 -1.88
CA ILE A 163 -12.09 23.03 -2.57
C ILE A 163 -11.57 21.92 -3.48
N LEU A 164 -11.56 20.66 -3.01
CA LEU A 164 -11.14 19.52 -3.80
C LEU A 164 -12.04 19.35 -5.03
N LYS A 165 -13.37 19.33 -4.86
CA LYS A 165 -14.32 19.17 -5.97
C LYS A 165 -14.22 20.31 -6.99
N ALA A 166 -14.00 21.54 -6.55
CA ALA A 166 -13.85 22.69 -7.44
C ALA A 166 -12.56 22.66 -8.28
N ASN A 167 -11.51 22.00 -7.79
CA ASN A 167 -10.19 21.98 -8.42
C ASN A 167 -9.78 20.57 -8.91
N ILE A 168 -10.69 19.60 -8.90
CA ILE A 168 -10.34 18.23 -9.27
C ILE A 168 -10.09 18.11 -10.77
N THR A 169 -9.09 17.31 -11.13
CA THR A 169 -8.77 17.03 -12.53
C THR A 169 -9.87 16.17 -13.16
N PRO A 170 -10.36 16.46 -14.38
CA PRO A 170 -11.35 15.64 -15.07
C PRO A 170 -10.87 14.21 -15.31
N THR A 171 -11.80 13.26 -15.26
CA THR A 171 -11.53 11.82 -15.44
C THR A 171 -10.80 11.52 -16.75
N SER A 172 -11.19 12.20 -17.84
CA SER A 172 -10.57 12.05 -19.16
C SER A 172 -9.06 12.28 -19.17
N HIS A 173 -8.54 13.14 -18.28
CA HIS A 173 -7.11 13.40 -18.14
C HIS A 173 -6.46 12.46 -17.12
N THR A 174 -7.14 12.18 -16.00
CA THR A 174 -6.60 11.27 -14.96
C THR A 174 -6.55 9.82 -15.42
N ASP A 175 -7.37 9.41 -16.37
CA ASP A 175 -7.27 8.09 -16.99
C ASP A 175 -5.94 7.93 -17.73
N LYS A 176 -5.47 8.96 -18.45
CA LYS A 176 -4.14 8.97 -19.09
C LYS A 176 -3.02 8.88 -18.05
N PHE A 177 -3.15 9.62 -16.95
CA PHE A 177 -2.22 9.52 -15.82
C PHE A 177 -2.18 8.10 -15.22
N GLY A 178 -3.34 7.44 -15.15
CA GLY A 178 -3.49 6.07 -14.65
C GLY A 178 -2.70 5.01 -15.44
N HIS A 179 -2.36 5.29 -16.71
CA HIS A 179 -1.55 4.42 -17.57
C HIS A 179 -0.03 4.56 -17.32
N LEU A 180 0.42 5.53 -16.54
CA LEU A 180 1.83 5.55 -16.15
C LEU A 180 2.15 4.33 -15.30
N VAL A 181 3.35 3.79 -15.45
CA VAL A 181 3.81 2.69 -14.60
C VAL A 181 4.48 3.27 -13.35
N ILE A 182 4.28 2.59 -12.23
CA ILE A 182 4.85 2.91 -10.93
C ILE A 182 5.43 1.64 -10.32
N GLN A 183 6.55 1.76 -9.63
CA GLN A 183 7.09 0.66 -8.81
C GLN A 183 6.55 0.79 -7.39
N ASP A 184 5.89 -0.25 -6.88
CA ASP A 184 5.44 -0.26 -5.49
C ASP A 184 6.60 -0.48 -4.50
N LEU A 185 6.32 -0.36 -3.20
CA LEU A 185 7.33 -0.53 -2.15
C LEU A 185 7.95 -1.95 -2.13
N GLY A 186 7.28 -2.95 -2.70
CA GLY A 186 7.78 -4.32 -2.82
C GLY A 186 8.55 -4.58 -4.12
N GLY A 187 8.79 -3.55 -4.94
CA GLY A 187 9.49 -3.66 -6.22
C GLY A 187 8.61 -4.09 -7.40
N ARG A 188 7.30 -4.29 -7.19
CA ARG A 188 6.38 -4.74 -8.26
C ARG A 188 5.99 -3.55 -9.13
N MET A 189 6.09 -3.77 -10.45
CA MET A 189 5.68 -2.81 -11.48
C MET A 189 4.19 -2.92 -11.76
N MET A 190 3.49 -1.79 -11.71
CA MET A 190 2.05 -1.74 -12.01
C MET A 190 1.61 -0.39 -12.55
N PRO A 191 0.44 -0.31 -13.23
CA PRO A 191 -0.15 0.96 -13.60
C PRO A 191 -0.53 1.79 -12.37
N VAL A 192 -0.41 3.10 -12.48
CA VAL A 192 -0.87 4.07 -11.47
C VAL A 192 -2.34 3.84 -11.13
N ASN A 193 -3.18 3.45 -12.10
CA ASN A 193 -4.57 3.10 -11.86
C ASN A 193 -4.75 1.96 -10.84
N THR A 194 -3.98 0.89 -10.99
CA THR A 194 -4.02 -0.23 -10.04
C THR A 194 -3.50 0.19 -8.68
N TYR A 195 -2.39 0.93 -8.65
CA TYR A 195 -1.80 1.43 -7.42
C TYR A 195 -2.76 2.36 -6.66
N ALA A 196 -3.35 3.33 -7.34
CA ALA A 196 -4.26 4.30 -6.77
C ALA A 196 -5.51 3.62 -6.18
N SER A 197 -6.09 2.65 -6.90
CA SER A 197 -7.21 1.85 -6.39
C SER A 197 -6.82 1.02 -5.16
N GLU A 198 -5.67 0.35 -5.18
CA GLU A 198 -5.16 -0.41 -4.02
C GLU A 198 -4.91 0.50 -2.81
N MET A 199 -4.32 1.67 -3.02
CA MET A 199 -4.04 2.69 -2.00
C MET A 199 -5.35 3.18 -1.38
N LEU A 200 -6.30 3.64 -2.20
CA LEU A 200 -7.57 4.17 -1.71
C LEU A 200 -8.35 3.13 -0.91
N ARG A 201 -8.48 1.90 -1.44
CA ARG A 201 -9.15 0.80 -0.74
C ARG A 201 -8.44 0.39 0.55
N LYS A 202 -7.11 0.50 0.62
CA LYS A 202 -6.35 0.23 1.86
C LYS A 202 -6.60 1.32 2.90
N LEU A 203 -6.69 2.59 2.50
CA LEU A 203 -6.96 3.72 3.39
C LEU A 203 -8.42 3.76 3.85
N SER A 204 -9.37 3.84 2.91
CA SER A 204 -10.78 4.17 3.19
C SER A 204 -11.73 2.97 3.21
N LYS A 205 -11.30 1.80 2.69
CA LYS A 205 -12.16 0.63 2.39
C LYS A 205 -13.16 0.84 1.24
N ASP A 206 -13.05 1.95 0.51
CA ASP A 206 -13.85 2.25 -0.66
C ASP A 206 -12.95 2.39 -1.91
N ASP A 207 -13.53 2.24 -3.09
CA ASP A 207 -12.84 2.44 -4.37
C ASP A 207 -12.98 3.90 -4.87
N ASN A 208 -13.76 4.73 -4.18
CA ASN A 208 -13.94 6.16 -4.46
C ASN A 208 -13.88 6.99 -3.16
N TYR A 209 -13.65 8.30 -3.30
CA TYR A 209 -13.73 9.26 -2.18
C TYR A 209 -14.67 10.40 -2.56
N GLU A 210 -15.81 10.53 -1.88
CA GLU A 210 -16.75 11.66 -2.08
C GLU A 210 -17.20 11.85 -3.54
N GLY A 211 -17.26 10.75 -4.31
CA GLY A 211 -17.60 10.74 -5.74
C GLY A 211 -16.40 10.89 -6.70
N LEU A 212 -15.18 11.03 -6.17
CA LEU A 212 -13.94 11.06 -6.94
C LEU A 212 -13.37 9.65 -7.10
N ASP A 213 -12.91 9.31 -8.31
CA ASP A 213 -12.23 8.04 -8.54
C ASP A 213 -10.80 8.03 -7.96
N ALA A 214 -10.20 6.84 -7.92
CA ALA A 214 -8.88 6.66 -7.32
C ALA A 214 -7.76 7.44 -8.03
N ASN A 215 -7.80 7.59 -9.37
CA ASN A 215 -6.79 8.35 -10.11
C ASN A 215 -6.88 9.85 -9.82
N GLN A 216 -8.11 10.37 -9.75
CA GLN A 216 -8.38 11.75 -9.34
C GLN A 216 -7.86 12.01 -7.93
N VAL A 217 -8.15 11.11 -6.99
CA VAL A 217 -7.68 11.20 -5.60
C VAL A 217 -6.17 11.17 -5.52
N PHE A 218 -5.52 10.21 -6.19
CA PHE A 218 -4.07 10.05 -6.15
C PHE A 218 -3.34 11.25 -6.78
N LEU A 219 -3.80 11.74 -7.93
CA LEU A 219 -3.23 12.94 -8.55
C LEU A 219 -3.46 14.19 -7.69
N SER A 220 -4.65 14.32 -7.08
CA SER A 220 -4.95 15.43 -6.18
C SER A 220 -4.03 15.46 -4.94
N MET A 221 -3.62 14.30 -4.42
CA MET A 221 -2.64 14.21 -3.33
C MET A 221 -1.29 14.82 -3.73
N GLN A 222 -0.90 14.69 -5.00
CA GLN A 222 0.34 15.28 -5.52
C GLN A 222 0.20 16.78 -5.79
N GLU A 223 -0.96 17.23 -6.25
CA GLU A 223 -1.22 18.63 -6.58
C GLU A 223 -1.43 19.52 -5.35
N SER A 224 -2.08 18.98 -4.31
CA SER A 224 -2.50 19.74 -3.14
C SER A 224 -2.21 18.97 -1.84
N PRO A 225 -0.94 18.62 -1.57
CA PRO A 225 -0.57 17.73 -0.47
C PRO A 225 -1.06 18.23 0.89
N LEU A 226 -1.01 19.55 1.11
CA LEU A 226 -1.46 20.17 2.36
C LEU A 226 -2.90 19.80 2.70
N LEU A 227 -3.84 19.89 1.74
CA LEU A 227 -5.25 19.56 1.98
C LEU A 227 -5.41 18.13 2.47
N TRP A 228 -4.68 17.20 1.86
CA TRP A 228 -4.77 15.77 2.15
C TRP A 228 -4.22 15.36 3.53
N TYR A 229 -3.43 16.22 4.20
CA TYR A 229 -3.10 16.01 5.62
C TYR A 229 -4.33 16.05 6.54
N LYS A 230 -5.37 16.78 6.13
CA LYS A 230 -6.59 17.02 6.94
C LYS A 230 -7.80 16.23 6.47
N VAL A 231 -7.75 15.63 5.29
CA VAL A 231 -8.84 14.80 4.78
C VAL A 231 -8.97 13.55 5.65
N PRO A 232 -10.15 13.31 6.27
CA PRO A 232 -10.37 12.11 7.08
C PRO A 232 -10.62 10.91 6.16
N ILE A 233 -9.54 10.22 5.78
CA ILE A 233 -9.57 9.08 4.85
C ILE A 233 -9.08 7.77 5.47
N ILE A 234 -8.39 7.84 6.61
CA ILE A 234 -7.85 6.65 7.28
C ILE A 234 -8.99 5.97 8.02
N TYR A 235 -9.49 4.86 7.46
CA TYR A 235 -10.54 4.05 8.07
C TYR A 235 -10.06 3.42 9.38
N LEU A 236 -10.81 3.62 10.45
CA LEU A 236 -10.62 2.99 11.75
C LEU A 236 -11.79 2.06 12.03
N LYS A 237 -11.50 0.78 12.30
CA LYS A 237 -12.54 -0.23 12.44
C LYS A 237 -13.37 0.01 13.70
N ALA A 238 -14.69 0.00 13.56
CA ALA A 238 -15.62 0.18 14.67
C ALA A 238 -15.36 -0.85 15.78
N LYS A 239 -15.33 -0.40 17.04
CA LYS A 239 -15.10 -1.20 18.26
C LYS A 239 -13.71 -1.83 18.43
N LYS A 240 -12.92 -1.91 17.35
CA LYS A 240 -11.57 -2.50 17.38
C LYS A 240 -10.47 -1.47 17.50
N SER A 241 -10.69 -0.29 16.93
CA SER A 241 -9.70 0.79 16.90
C SER A 241 -9.97 1.86 17.96
N ASP A 242 -10.77 1.59 18.99
CA ASP A 242 -11.13 2.59 20.01
C ASP A 242 -9.91 3.04 20.82
N THR A 243 -8.99 2.12 21.12
CA THR A 243 -7.70 2.48 21.73
C THR A 243 -6.89 3.42 20.84
N ILE A 244 -6.88 3.20 19.51
CA ILE A 244 -6.20 4.09 18.56
C ILE A 244 -6.86 5.46 18.59
N ARG A 245 -8.20 5.52 18.53
CA ARG A 245 -8.97 6.77 18.62
C ARG A 245 -8.64 7.56 19.89
N HIS A 246 -8.54 6.89 21.03
CA HIS A 246 -8.13 7.53 22.28
C HIS A 246 -6.70 8.07 22.24
N ILE A 247 -5.75 7.32 21.66
CA ILE A 247 -4.36 7.78 21.51
C ILE A 247 -4.29 9.04 20.62
N ILE A 248 -5.03 9.06 19.50
CA ILE A 248 -4.98 10.18 18.56
C ILE A 248 -5.88 11.36 18.95
N GLY A 249 -6.81 11.17 19.89
CA GLY A 249 -7.73 12.21 20.37
C GLY A 249 -9.00 12.37 19.53
N VAL A 250 -9.42 11.34 18.81
CA VAL A 250 -10.62 11.33 17.95
C VAL A 250 -11.77 10.63 18.68
N LYS A 251 -13.02 11.04 18.43
CA LYS A 251 -14.21 10.43 19.07
C LYS A 251 -14.42 8.99 18.60
N GLU A 252 -14.92 8.13 19.48
CA GLU A 252 -15.27 6.73 19.15
C GLU A 252 -16.27 6.59 18.00
N SER A 253 -17.13 7.59 17.81
CA SER A 253 -18.13 7.63 16.73
C SER A 253 -17.53 7.91 15.35
N GLU A 254 -16.32 8.44 15.27
CA GLU A 254 -15.69 8.77 13.98
C GLU A 254 -15.15 7.50 13.33
N GLU A 255 -15.60 7.25 12.10
CA GLU A 255 -15.18 6.10 11.30
C GLU A 255 -13.81 6.34 10.64
N PHE A 256 -13.48 7.60 10.37
CA PHE A 256 -12.26 8.00 9.67
C PHE A 256 -11.43 8.97 10.52
N ALA A 257 -10.12 8.87 10.41
CA ALA A 257 -9.16 9.83 10.93
C ALA A 257 -8.39 10.48 9.78
N SER A 258 -7.93 11.70 9.99
CA SER A 258 -7.03 12.43 9.10
C SER A 258 -5.57 12.10 9.43
N LEU A 259 -4.64 12.42 8.54
CA LEU A 259 -3.22 12.17 8.79
C LEU A 259 -2.72 13.00 9.99
N ILE A 260 -3.16 14.25 10.10
CA ILE A 260 -2.75 15.16 11.19
C ILE A 260 -3.17 14.66 12.58
N ASP A 261 -4.25 13.88 12.69
CA ASP A 261 -4.71 13.33 13.98
C ASP A 261 -3.64 12.44 14.63
N PHE A 262 -2.79 11.80 13.84
CA PHE A 262 -1.74 10.89 14.29
C PHE A 262 -0.47 11.60 14.79
N PHE A 263 -0.36 12.91 14.63
CA PHE A 263 0.82 13.67 15.03
C PHE A 263 0.47 14.71 16.10
N GLU A 264 1.40 14.91 17.03
CA GLU A 264 1.37 16.03 17.96
C GLU A 264 1.75 17.35 17.26
N PRO A 265 1.42 18.53 17.83
CA PRO A 265 1.82 19.82 17.24
C PRO A 265 3.33 20.00 17.06
N ASN A 266 4.15 19.27 17.82
CA ASN A 266 5.60 19.25 17.70
C ASN A 266 6.12 18.23 16.65
N GLY A 267 5.22 17.57 15.92
CA GLY A 267 5.52 16.56 14.91
C GLY A 267 5.78 15.15 15.46
N GLN A 268 5.65 14.92 16.76
CA GLN A 268 5.82 13.56 17.31
C GLN A 268 4.68 12.65 16.88
N TYR A 269 5.04 11.44 16.42
CA TYR A 269 4.08 10.44 16.00
C TYR A 269 3.46 9.73 17.20
N LYS A 270 2.14 9.88 17.38
CA LYS A 270 1.41 9.42 18.58
C LYS A 270 1.39 7.89 18.74
N LEU A 271 1.42 7.13 17.64
CA LEU A 271 1.47 5.66 17.71
C LEU A 271 2.88 5.12 17.99
N GLY A 272 3.94 5.89 17.72
CA GLY A 272 5.34 5.47 17.80
C GLY A 272 5.71 4.67 19.06
N PRO A 273 5.32 5.11 20.29
CA PRO A 273 5.62 4.38 21.52
C PRO A 273 5.02 2.97 21.62
N TYR A 274 3.97 2.67 20.85
CA TYR A 274 3.24 1.40 20.91
C TYR A 274 3.62 0.42 19.79
N LEU A 275 4.37 0.88 18.78
CA LEU A 275 4.67 0.09 17.58
C LEU A 275 5.80 -0.91 17.80
N GLU A 276 6.78 -0.57 18.63
CA GLU A 276 7.97 -1.40 18.82
C GLU A 276 7.60 -2.81 19.34
N ASP A 277 6.73 -2.88 20.35
CA ASP A 277 6.25 -4.15 20.89
C ASP A 277 5.32 -4.88 19.91
N ALA A 278 4.53 -4.14 19.12
CA ALA A 278 3.63 -4.71 18.13
C ALA A 278 4.39 -5.40 16.98
N TYR A 279 5.42 -4.75 16.42
CA TYR A 279 6.22 -5.31 15.32
C TYR A 279 7.21 -6.39 15.76
N LYS A 280 7.66 -6.39 17.02
CA LYS A 280 8.51 -7.46 17.57
C LYS A 280 7.74 -8.75 17.83
N SER A 281 6.44 -8.68 18.08
CA SER A 281 5.63 -9.85 18.41
C SER A 281 5.52 -10.81 17.21
N GLY A 282 6.01 -12.04 17.36
CA GLY A 282 5.89 -13.06 16.32
C GLY A 282 4.46 -13.52 16.04
N VAL A 283 3.56 -13.36 17.01
CA VAL A 283 2.12 -13.55 16.85
C VAL A 283 1.40 -12.35 17.46
N PRO A 284 1.20 -11.26 16.70
CA PRO A 284 0.55 -10.07 17.20
C PRO A 284 -0.87 -10.37 17.71
N ASN A 285 -1.21 -9.87 18.89
CA ASN A 285 -2.58 -9.96 19.40
C ASN A 285 -3.52 -9.02 18.61
N ALA A 286 -4.83 -9.06 18.88
CA ALA A 286 -5.81 -8.26 18.13
C ALA A 286 -5.53 -6.75 18.20
N TYR A 287 -5.09 -6.23 19.35
CA TYR A 287 -4.73 -4.83 19.52
C TYR A 287 -3.47 -4.47 18.73
N GLN A 288 -2.42 -5.27 18.83
CA GLN A 288 -1.17 -5.09 18.08
C GLN A 288 -1.41 -5.10 16.56
N LYS A 289 -2.27 -6.00 16.06
CA LYS A 289 -2.66 -6.03 14.64
C LYS A 289 -3.33 -4.73 14.20
N GLU A 290 -4.29 -4.23 14.97
CA GLU A 290 -4.99 -2.99 14.62
C GLU A 290 -4.03 -1.78 14.68
N LEU A 291 -3.09 -1.74 15.62
CA LEU A 291 -2.01 -0.73 15.67
C LEU A 291 -1.13 -0.78 14.41
N MET A 292 -0.65 -1.96 14.03
CA MET A 292 0.16 -2.14 12.82
C MET A 292 -0.61 -1.78 11.56
N GLU A 293 -1.89 -2.15 11.47
CA GLU A 293 -2.75 -1.77 10.34
C GLU A 293 -2.95 -0.26 10.25
N ALA A 294 -3.16 0.43 11.37
CA ALA A 294 -3.26 1.89 11.40
C ALA A 294 -1.93 2.55 10.98
N ASP A 295 -0.81 2.06 11.52
CA ASP A 295 0.53 2.54 11.17
C ASP A 295 0.83 2.38 9.67
N GLN A 296 0.51 1.23 9.10
CA GLN A 296 0.68 1.00 7.66
C GLN A 296 -0.16 1.96 6.81
N LYS A 297 -1.36 2.35 7.25
CA LYS A 297 -2.19 3.35 6.53
C LYS A 297 -1.61 4.75 6.67
N VAL A 298 -1.16 5.12 7.87
CA VAL A 298 -0.51 6.41 8.12
C VAL A 298 0.73 6.54 7.23
N ASN A 299 1.61 5.55 7.22
CA ASN A 299 2.83 5.57 6.42
C ASN A 299 2.54 5.55 4.91
N LEU A 300 1.51 4.81 4.47
CA LEU A 300 1.07 4.82 3.08
C LEU A 300 0.60 6.21 2.65
N LEU A 301 -0.28 6.85 3.44
CA LEU A 301 -0.79 8.17 3.13
C LEU A 301 0.31 9.24 3.20
N TYR A 302 1.13 9.21 4.25
CA TYR A 302 2.26 10.13 4.41
C TYR A 302 3.25 10.03 3.24
N SER A 303 3.66 8.80 2.88
CA SER A 303 4.57 8.57 1.75
C SER A 303 3.95 8.93 0.40
N THR A 304 2.62 8.89 0.29
CA THR A 304 1.90 9.29 -0.92
C THR A 304 1.88 10.81 -1.03
N ILE A 305 1.46 11.51 0.03
CA ILE A 305 1.38 12.97 0.08
C ILE A 305 2.76 13.62 -0.09
N ASP A 306 3.79 13.03 0.50
CA ASP A 306 5.16 13.54 0.37
C ASP A 306 5.78 13.24 -1.00
N GLY A 307 5.13 12.43 -1.84
CA GLY A 307 5.59 12.11 -3.19
C GLY A 307 6.62 10.98 -3.28
N ARG A 308 7.04 10.37 -2.14
CA ARG A 308 7.95 9.21 -2.12
C ARG A 308 7.41 8.01 -2.90
N THR A 309 6.09 7.87 -2.88
CA THR A 309 5.36 6.80 -3.57
C THR A 309 5.47 6.91 -5.09
N LEU A 310 5.66 8.11 -5.64
CA LEU A 310 5.64 8.36 -7.08
C LEU A 310 6.93 7.90 -7.78
N LYS A 311 7.23 6.61 -7.67
CA LYS A 311 8.39 5.94 -8.26
C LYS A 311 8.15 5.66 -9.73
N ILE A 312 8.22 6.72 -10.53
CA ILE A 312 7.92 6.69 -11.98
C ILE A 312 9.17 6.87 -12.85
N PHE A 313 10.35 7.07 -12.24
CA PHE A 313 11.61 7.33 -12.94
C PHE A 313 12.55 6.13 -12.81
N PRO A 314 12.80 5.37 -13.90
CA PRO A 314 13.77 4.26 -13.88
C PRO A 314 15.20 4.74 -13.61
N VAL A 315 15.96 4.03 -12.78
CA VAL A 315 17.41 4.25 -12.64
C VAL A 315 18.12 3.50 -13.77
N PRO A 316 18.85 4.18 -14.68
CA PRO A 316 19.53 3.52 -15.78
C PRO A 316 20.62 2.58 -15.27
N GLU A 317 20.74 1.40 -15.90
CA GLU A 317 21.78 0.39 -15.61
C GLU A 317 21.80 -0.10 -14.15
N ASP A 318 20.68 0.02 -13.43
CA ASP A 318 20.55 -0.53 -12.08
C ASP A 318 20.25 -2.03 -12.14
N GLU A 319 21.08 -2.87 -11.50
CA GLU A 319 20.94 -4.32 -11.51
C GLU A 319 19.58 -4.81 -10.98
N ASN A 320 18.95 -4.04 -10.09
CA ASN A 320 17.66 -4.38 -9.49
C ASN A 320 16.47 -3.76 -10.24
N ASN A 321 16.70 -3.07 -11.36
CA ASN A 321 15.69 -2.33 -12.11
C ASN A 321 14.88 -1.38 -11.21
N THR A 322 15.57 -0.67 -10.32
CA THR A 322 14.94 0.24 -9.34
C THR A 322 14.36 1.46 -10.03
N TRP A 323 13.14 1.85 -9.65
CA TRP A 323 12.52 3.10 -10.02
C TRP A 323 12.38 3.99 -8.78
N ILE A 324 12.57 5.28 -8.99
CA ILE A 324 12.66 6.26 -7.91
C ILE A 324 11.67 7.39 -8.11
N SER A 325 11.31 8.04 -7.00
CA SER A 325 10.62 9.32 -7.00
C SER A 325 11.64 10.47 -7.02
N THR A 326 11.17 11.69 -7.31
CA THR A 326 11.99 12.90 -7.17
C THR A 326 12.50 13.08 -5.73
N VAL A 327 11.76 12.65 -4.72
CA VAL A 327 12.17 12.71 -3.31
C VAL A 327 13.35 11.77 -3.07
N GLU A 328 13.23 10.50 -3.47
CA GLU A 328 14.32 9.53 -3.31
C GLU A 328 15.56 9.93 -4.10
N TYR A 329 15.38 10.50 -5.30
CA TYR A 329 16.47 11.04 -6.09
C TYR A 329 17.32 12.07 -5.32
N ASN A 330 16.66 12.96 -4.55
CA ASN A 330 17.32 13.99 -3.77
C ASN A 330 17.93 13.46 -2.46
N GLU A 331 17.28 12.50 -1.80
CA GLU A 331 17.66 12.03 -0.46
C GLU A 331 18.65 10.86 -0.47
N GLN A 332 18.60 9.97 -1.47
CA GLN A 332 19.33 8.69 -1.47
C GLN A 332 20.57 8.68 -2.38
N GLY A 333 21.08 9.85 -2.77
CA GLY A 333 22.36 9.97 -3.48
C GLY A 333 22.35 9.53 -4.95
N TYR A 334 21.19 9.36 -5.59
CA TYR A 334 21.07 8.96 -7.00
C TYR A 334 21.67 9.98 -7.97
N LYS A 335 21.86 11.24 -7.56
CA LYS A 335 22.52 12.29 -8.35
C LYS A 335 23.91 11.90 -8.88
N ASN A 336 24.63 11.05 -8.17
CA ASN A 336 25.95 10.56 -8.55
C ASN A 336 25.91 9.25 -9.35
N LYS A 337 24.81 8.50 -9.24
CA LYS A 337 24.60 7.25 -9.99
C LYS A 337 24.17 7.53 -11.43
N ILE A 338 23.35 8.55 -11.64
CA ILE A 338 22.82 8.91 -12.96
C ILE A 338 23.77 9.90 -13.66
N GLN A 339 24.44 9.46 -14.72
CA GLN A 339 25.43 10.27 -15.44
C GLN A 339 24.78 11.36 -16.32
N ASP A 340 23.70 11.02 -17.01
CA ASP A 340 22.98 11.92 -17.93
C ASP A 340 22.43 13.15 -17.19
N SER A 341 22.99 14.33 -17.49
CA SER A 341 22.59 15.59 -16.87
C SER A 341 21.19 16.04 -17.27
N LEU A 342 20.75 15.75 -18.50
CA LEU A 342 19.39 16.06 -18.96
C LEU A 342 18.39 15.18 -18.22
N TYR A 343 18.71 13.90 -18.06
CA TYR A 343 17.83 13.00 -17.34
C TYR A 343 17.75 13.33 -15.84
N ARG A 344 18.88 13.70 -15.22
CA ARG A 344 18.88 14.23 -13.84
C ARG A 344 17.98 15.45 -13.67
N ASN A 345 18.06 16.41 -14.59
CA ASN A 345 17.19 17.59 -14.57
C ASN A 345 15.71 17.21 -14.76
N TYR A 346 15.46 16.22 -15.61
CA TYR A 346 14.12 15.69 -15.86
C TYR A 346 13.52 15.02 -14.62
N ILE A 347 14.26 14.18 -13.90
CA ILE A 347 13.80 13.58 -12.63
C ILE A 347 13.53 14.67 -11.58
N GLN A 348 14.41 15.67 -11.51
CA GLN A 348 14.32 16.72 -10.50
C GLN A 348 13.12 17.65 -10.72
N ASN A 349 12.82 17.99 -11.98
CA ASN A 349 11.87 19.06 -12.30
C ASN A 349 10.66 18.61 -13.12
N GLY A 350 10.73 17.45 -13.78
CA GLY A 350 9.72 17.02 -14.76
C GLY A 350 8.33 16.89 -14.16
N PHE A 351 8.19 16.21 -13.03
CA PHE A 351 6.88 16.06 -12.40
C PHE A 351 6.34 17.38 -11.82
N SER A 352 7.19 18.20 -11.19
CA SER A 352 6.79 19.53 -10.71
C SER A 352 6.35 20.47 -11.84
N ALA A 353 7.05 20.44 -12.98
CA ALA A 353 6.66 21.14 -14.20
C ALA A 353 5.30 20.66 -14.71
N TYR A 354 5.07 19.34 -14.71
CA TYR A 354 3.76 18.76 -15.06
C TYR A 354 2.65 19.30 -14.13
N LEU A 355 2.84 19.31 -12.81
CA LEU A 355 1.83 19.86 -11.88
C LEU A 355 1.54 21.35 -12.13
N THR A 356 2.55 22.11 -12.54
CA THR A 356 2.38 23.53 -12.89
C THR A 356 1.57 23.69 -14.18
N ILE A 357 1.87 22.87 -15.20
CA ILE A 357 1.14 22.85 -16.48
C ILE A 357 -0.31 22.42 -16.25
N LEU A 358 -0.53 21.39 -15.42
CA LEU A 358 -1.86 20.89 -15.08
C LEU A 358 -2.73 21.96 -14.41
N ASN A 359 -2.17 22.73 -13.47
CA ASN A 359 -2.89 23.84 -12.84
C ASN A 359 -3.31 24.92 -13.86
N ASN A 360 -2.47 25.22 -14.85
CA ASN A 360 -2.84 26.13 -15.94
C ASN A 360 -3.89 25.51 -16.88
N ALA A 361 -3.81 24.21 -17.14
CA ALA A 361 -4.78 23.47 -17.95
C ALA A 361 -6.18 23.49 -17.31
N LYS A 362 -6.28 23.36 -15.98
CA LYS A 362 -7.55 23.48 -15.25
C LYS A 362 -8.23 24.83 -15.43
N GLN A 363 -7.45 25.92 -15.50
CA GLN A 363 -7.99 27.27 -15.68
C GLN A 363 -8.40 27.55 -17.13
N SER A 364 -7.61 27.06 -18.09
CA SER A 364 -7.83 27.30 -19.52
C SER A 364 -8.78 26.30 -20.20
N GLY A 365 -8.94 25.11 -19.61
CA GLY A 365 -9.65 23.97 -20.20
C GLY A 365 -8.83 23.16 -21.21
N ASP A 366 -7.60 23.58 -21.54
CA ASP A 366 -6.72 22.92 -22.50
C ASP A 366 -5.67 22.05 -21.81
N TYR A 367 -5.84 20.73 -21.90
CA TYR A 367 -4.95 19.74 -21.31
C TYR A 367 -3.82 19.26 -22.24
N SER A 368 -3.76 19.74 -23.49
CA SER A 368 -2.85 19.20 -24.51
C SER A 368 -1.38 19.19 -24.06
N LYS A 369 -0.91 20.28 -23.43
CA LYS A 369 0.46 20.36 -22.89
C LYS A 369 0.71 19.43 -21.69
N ALA A 370 -0.31 19.21 -20.86
CA ALA A 370 -0.22 18.27 -19.75
C ALA A 370 -0.15 16.84 -20.27
N GLU A 371 -0.85 16.54 -21.36
CA GLU A 371 -0.80 15.24 -22.04
C GLU A 371 0.56 15.01 -22.72
N GLU A 372 1.16 16.02 -23.34
CA GLU A 372 2.53 15.94 -23.89
C GLU A 372 3.57 15.53 -22.81
N MET A 373 3.38 15.99 -21.57
CA MET A 373 4.23 15.58 -20.44
C MET A 373 4.05 14.10 -20.09
N PHE A 374 2.83 13.55 -20.21
CA PHE A 374 2.60 12.11 -20.02
C PHE A 374 3.29 11.27 -21.09
N ASP A 375 3.18 11.67 -22.36
CA ASP A 375 3.90 11.00 -23.44
C ASP A 375 5.41 11.01 -23.21
N SER A 376 5.93 12.11 -22.63
CA SER A 376 7.32 12.23 -22.23
C SER A 376 7.67 11.24 -21.12
N PHE A 377 6.88 11.15 -20.04
CA PHE A 377 7.10 10.18 -18.96
C PHE A 377 7.05 8.74 -19.49
N TYR A 378 6.04 8.42 -20.29
CA TYR A 378 5.87 7.10 -20.89
C TYR A 378 7.06 6.70 -21.78
N LYS A 379 7.57 7.62 -22.61
CA LYS A 379 8.77 7.39 -23.44
C LYS A 379 10.01 7.15 -22.58
N ILE A 380 10.17 7.86 -21.48
CA ILE A 380 11.28 7.68 -20.53
C ILE A 380 11.19 6.31 -19.84
N GLN A 381 9.99 5.92 -19.40
CA GLN A 381 9.72 4.61 -18.81
C GLN A 381 10.07 3.48 -19.77
N HIS A 382 9.70 3.61 -21.04
CA HIS A 382 10.11 2.65 -22.07
C HIS A 382 11.62 2.67 -22.30
N LYS A 383 12.22 3.85 -22.48
CA LYS A 383 13.65 3.97 -22.78
C LYS A 383 14.56 3.33 -21.73
N TYR A 384 14.27 3.53 -20.44
CA TYR A 384 15.14 3.10 -19.35
C TYR A 384 14.60 1.93 -18.51
N GLY A 385 13.32 1.57 -18.65
CA GLY A 385 12.66 0.55 -17.84
C GLY A 385 12.10 -0.64 -18.61
N THR A 386 12.46 -0.81 -19.90
CA THR A 386 11.90 -1.85 -20.79
C THR A 386 11.87 -3.25 -20.15
N ASP A 387 12.92 -3.63 -19.42
CA ASP A 387 13.10 -4.99 -18.90
C ASP A 387 12.05 -5.43 -17.87
N VAL A 388 11.41 -4.47 -17.19
CA VAL A 388 10.44 -4.71 -16.12
C VAL A 388 9.06 -4.09 -16.37
N MET A 389 8.88 -3.43 -17.51
CA MET A 389 7.61 -2.80 -17.87
C MET A 389 6.52 -3.86 -18.15
N PRO A 390 5.31 -3.72 -17.56
CA PRO A 390 4.15 -4.46 -18.00
C PRO A 390 3.86 -4.19 -19.48
N SER A 391 3.35 -5.19 -20.21
CA SER A 391 2.93 -4.99 -21.60
C SER A 391 1.85 -3.91 -21.71
N ASP A 392 1.84 -3.14 -22.80
CA ASP A 392 0.86 -2.06 -23.03
C ASP A 392 -0.60 -2.51 -22.82
N LYS A 393 -0.96 -3.71 -23.28
CA LYS A 393 -2.30 -4.32 -23.09
C LYS A 393 -2.71 -4.61 -21.64
N ARG A 394 -1.77 -4.59 -20.70
CA ARG A 394 -2.02 -4.74 -19.25
C ARG A 394 -2.04 -3.39 -18.55
N VAL A 395 -1.54 -2.36 -19.22
CA VAL A 395 -1.51 -0.99 -18.73
C VAL A 395 -2.80 -0.28 -19.13
N GLU A 396 -3.21 -0.42 -20.40
CA GLU A 396 -4.55 -0.13 -20.96
C GLU A 396 -5.62 -1.09 -20.42
#